data_AF-A0A7G3ZVD4-F1
#
_entry.id   AF-A0A7G3ZVD4-F1
#
_cell.length_a   1.000
_cell.length_b   1.000
_cell.length_c   1.000
_cell.angle_alpha   90.00
_cell.angle_beta   90.00
_cell.angle_gamma   90.00
#
_symmetry.space_group_name_H-M   'P 1'
#
loop_
_entity.id
_entity.type
_entity.pdbx_description
1 polymer ?
#
loop_
_entity_poly.entity_id
_entity_poly.type
_entity_poly.pdbx_seq_one_letter_code
_entity_poly.pdbx_strand_id
1 'polypeptide(L)'
;MRHLRRVSSMSPCRRAVLQHLYPDKGWFSRDLPRITHSEHLKPPPAAKVKVSYKDMLHSLPKDPDMVHRGMAGLKEAENIAQDGRLGAGKYQKRPKGLNVAEFIFDPTKSCFLLSTSPDPHTVKEYTIGFQLIQAKGTIASMCLPPVYIRPQTARHIDIEQFEHFQTVLAAEVEMGNRTRLENIFDLADGNNETTAILGATEDDDWRPLFDLDVHSMMIVQAAGRIWSGFAKADDVETTTFVNPNFRKRIMSLEVFSTITGQGALYEKYLAKMNERARGFGLIDKDSRILTLHDASYLMSSAKYMATLDLFKATDETIALKGVPKGVTGEELVEYAISVIRDCPKKEQVTEVIDEHTQTLSSS
;
A
#
# COMPACT_ATOMS: atom_id res chain seq x y z
N MET A 1 -22.56 4.31 -1.27
CA MET A 1 -21.59 4.29 -0.15
C MET A 1 -21.33 2.85 0.25
N ARG A 2 -20.09 2.37 0.16
CA ARG A 2 -19.72 1.22 1.01
C ARG A 2 -19.88 1.73 2.45
N HIS A 3 -20.93 1.29 3.14
CA HIS A 3 -20.63 0.78 4.48
C HIS A 3 -19.61 -0.32 4.19
N LEU A 4 -18.32 0.00 4.28
CA LEU A 4 -17.30 -1.01 4.44
C LEU A 4 -17.81 -1.81 5.62
N ARG A 5 -18.43 -2.96 5.35
CA ARG A 5 -18.77 -3.91 6.39
C ARG A 5 -17.52 -3.96 7.23
N ARG A 6 -17.63 -3.64 8.52
CA ARG A 6 -16.62 -4.07 9.50
C ARG A 6 -16.14 -5.41 8.99
N VAL A 7 -14.84 -5.60 8.81
CA VAL A 7 -14.29 -6.92 8.50
C VAL A 7 -14.66 -7.79 9.70
N SER A 8 -15.88 -8.33 9.69
CA SER A 8 -16.58 -8.77 10.89
C SER A 8 -16.13 -10.18 11.26
N SER A 9 -15.56 -10.88 10.28
CA SER A 9 -14.86 -12.14 10.44
C SER A 9 -13.36 -11.93 10.21
N MET A 10 -12.54 -12.42 11.14
CA MET A 10 -11.10 -12.50 10.98
C MET A 10 -10.75 -13.72 10.13
N SER A 11 -9.98 -13.53 9.06
CA SER A 11 -9.53 -14.67 8.24
C SER A 11 -8.58 -15.59 9.01
N PRO A 12 -8.47 -16.87 8.60
CA PRO A 12 -7.49 -17.79 9.19
C PRO A 12 -6.05 -17.28 9.09
N CYS A 13 -5.69 -16.58 8.00
CA CYS A 13 -4.36 -16.00 7.82
C CYS A 13 -4.09 -14.91 8.86
N ARG A 14 -5.03 -13.97 9.05
CA ARG A 14 -4.92 -12.93 10.08
C ARG A 14 -4.83 -13.50 11.48
N ARG A 15 -5.63 -14.53 11.78
CA ARG A 15 -5.59 -15.22 13.06
C ARG A 15 -4.25 -15.89 13.31
N ALA A 16 -3.68 -16.57 12.30
CA ALA A 16 -2.38 -17.22 12.41
C ALA A 16 -1.25 -16.21 12.68
N VAL A 17 -1.27 -15.06 11.99
CA VAL A 17 -0.35 -13.95 12.28
C VAL A 17 -0.49 -13.50 13.73
N LEU A 18 -1.71 -13.22 14.21
CA LEU A 18 -1.93 -12.76 15.58
C LEU A 18 -1.51 -13.79 16.64
N GLN A 19 -1.77 -15.07 16.42
CA GLN A 19 -1.33 -16.15 17.30
C GLN A 19 0.20 -16.21 17.39
N HIS A 20 0.90 -16.02 16.26
CA HIS A 20 2.37 -15.99 16.27
C HIS A 20 2.94 -14.74 16.94
N LEU A 21 2.28 -13.60 16.82
CA LEU A 21 2.68 -12.37 17.50
C LEU A 21 2.49 -12.45 19.03
N TYR A 22 1.62 -13.35 19.51
CA TYR A 22 1.30 -13.53 20.94
C TYR A 22 1.15 -15.02 21.33
N PRO A 23 2.25 -15.80 21.38
CA PRO A 23 2.19 -17.22 21.70
C PRO A 23 1.71 -17.49 23.13
N ASP A 24 2.00 -16.59 24.08
CA ASP A 24 1.78 -16.81 25.53
C ASP A 24 0.48 -16.17 26.06
N LYS A 25 -0.28 -15.48 25.21
CA LYS A 25 -1.60 -14.99 25.59
C LYS A 25 -2.60 -16.10 25.33
N GLY A 26 -2.84 -16.91 26.36
CA GLY A 26 -3.88 -17.94 26.35
C GLY A 26 -5.21 -17.39 25.80
N TRP A 27 -6.07 -18.30 25.36
CA TRP A 27 -7.34 -18.09 24.64
C TRP A 27 -8.27 -16.99 25.20
N PHE A 28 -8.00 -16.48 26.42
CA PHE A 28 -8.84 -15.57 27.20
C PHE A 28 -8.30 -14.13 27.37
N SER A 29 -7.12 -13.75 26.88
CA SER A 29 -6.55 -12.42 27.22
C SER A 29 -6.68 -11.34 26.13
N ARG A 30 -7.48 -11.58 25.09
CA ARG A 30 -8.04 -10.61 24.14
C ARG A 30 -9.16 -11.34 23.43
N ASP A 31 -10.37 -10.80 23.43
CA ASP A 31 -11.47 -11.30 22.61
C ASP A 31 -11.10 -11.15 21.12
N LEU A 32 -10.31 -12.10 20.61
CA LEU A 32 -10.11 -12.25 19.18
C LEU A 32 -11.51 -12.51 18.60
N PRO A 33 -11.96 -11.72 17.60
CA PRO A 33 -13.27 -11.90 17.00
C PRO A 33 -13.51 -13.36 16.64
N ARG A 34 -14.67 -13.91 17.04
CA ARG A 34 -15.06 -15.28 16.68
C ARG A 34 -15.05 -15.43 15.16
N ILE A 35 -14.51 -16.54 14.68
CA ILE A 35 -14.66 -16.95 13.28
C ILE A 35 -16.15 -17.21 13.07
N THR A 36 -16.84 -16.40 12.26
CA THR A 36 -18.28 -16.55 12.00
C THR A 36 -18.59 -17.34 10.73
N HIS A 37 -17.58 -17.91 10.07
CA HIS A 37 -17.77 -18.87 8.99
C HIS A 37 -16.91 -20.12 9.28
N SER A 38 -17.56 -21.22 9.65
CA SER A 38 -17.03 -22.56 9.45
C SER A 38 -16.87 -22.73 7.91
N GLU A 39 -15.86 -23.39 7.35
CA GLU A 39 -15.21 -24.64 7.72
C GLU A 39 -13.82 -24.74 7.02
N HIS A 40 -12.95 -25.58 7.58
CA HIS A 40 -11.80 -26.21 6.91
C HIS A 40 -10.86 -25.37 6.03
N LEU A 41 -10.10 -24.45 6.64
CA LEU A 41 -8.87 -23.95 6.02
C LEU A 41 -7.69 -24.47 6.84
N LYS A 42 -6.87 -25.32 6.21
CA LYS A 42 -5.54 -25.71 6.73
C LYS A 42 -4.86 -24.45 7.27
N PRO A 43 -4.19 -24.50 8.43
CA PRO A 43 -3.40 -23.37 8.89
C PRO A 43 -2.52 -22.91 7.72
N PRO A 44 -2.47 -21.59 7.44
CA PRO A 44 -1.69 -21.09 6.32
C PRO A 44 -0.26 -21.65 6.46
N PRO A 45 0.40 -22.00 5.35
CA PRO A 45 1.76 -22.53 5.42
C PRO A 45 2.64 -21.49 6.11
N ALA A 46 3.01 -21.78 7.36
CA ALA A 46 3.92 -20.97 8.16
C ALA A 46 5.29 -21.64 8.06
N ALA A 47 6.14 -21.13 7.16
CA ALA A 47 7.50 -21.61 7.02
C ALA A 47 8.38 -20.86 8.01
N LYS A 48 8.85 -21.55 9.05
CA LYS A 48 9.86 -21.03 9.96
C LYS A 48 11.23 -21.45 9.47
N VAL A 49 12.07 -20.50 9.06
CA VAL A 49 13.38 -20.79 8.46
C VAL A 49 14.44 -19.85 9.01
N LYS A 50 15.61 -20.41 9.32
CA LYS A 50 16.82 -19.64 9.58
C LYS A 50 17.62 -19.53 8.29
N VAL A 51 17.84 -18.32 7.79
CA VAL A 51 18.48 -18.04 6.50
C VAL A 51 19.43 -16.86 6.62
N SER A 52 20.30 -16.67 5.62
CA SER A 52 21.02 -15.40 5.51
C SER A 52 20.05 -14.27 5.16
N TYR A 53 20.38 -13.04 5.52
CA TYR A 53 19.59 -11.86 5.18
C TYR A 53 19.40 -11.72 3.66
N LYS A 54 20.42 -12.03 2.86
CA LYS A 54 20.36 -11.99 1.41
C LYS A 54 19.36 -13.02 0.86
N ASP A 55 19.38 -14.24 1.40
CA ASP A 55 18.45 -15.30 0.97
C ASP A 55 17.02 -14.98 1.40
N MET A 56 16.84 -14.34 2.57
CA MET A 56 15.54 -13.81 3.00
C MET A 56 14.97 -12.83 1.97
N LEU A 57 15.77 -11.86 1.51
CA LEU A 57 15.32 -10.91 0.50
C LEU A 57 14.97 -11.60 -0.82
N HIS A 58 15.75 -12.60 -1.22
CA HIS A 58 15.46 -13.39 -2.42
C HIS A 58 14.23 -14.28 -2.29
N SER A 59 13.75 -14.55 -1.07
CA SER A 59 12.53 -15.32 -0.79
C SER A 59 11.24 -14.50 -0.86
N LEU A 60 11.34 -13.17 -0.87
CA LEU A 60 10.18 -12.30 -1.06
C LEU A 60 9.59 -12.47 -2.47
N PRO A 61 8.27 -12.31 -2.66
CA PRO A 61 7.65 -12.40 -3.98
C PRO A 61 8.29 -11.41 -4.96
N LYS A 62 8.68 -11.91 -6.14
CA LYS A 62 9.30 -11.11 -7.21
C LYS A 62 8.32 -11.02 -8.38
N ASP A 63 7.53 -9.97 -8.39
CA ASP A 63 6.61 -9.64 -9.47
C ASP A 63 6.66 -8.13 -9.68
N PRO A 64 6.60 -7.61 -10.92
CA PRO A 64 6.75 -6.18 -11.22
C PRO A 64 5.77 -5.27 -10.48
N ASP A 65 4.59 -5.80 -10.10
CA ASP A 65 3.53 -5.06 -9.41
C ASP A 65 3.42 -5.44 -7.94
N MET A 66 4.44 -6.10 -7.38
CA MET A 66 4.54 -6.35 -5.96
C MET A 66 5.31 -5.21 -5.30
N VAL A 67 4.76 -4.76 -4.17
CA VAL A 67 5.41 -3.80 -3.29
C VAL A 67 5.50 -4.37 -1.89
N HIS A 68 6.53 -3.93 -1.18
CA HIS A 68 6.90 -4.40 0.13
C HIS A 68 6.84 -3.26 1.14
N ARG A 69 6.38 -3.55 2.35
CA ARG A 69 6.39 -2.62 3.46
C ARG A 69 7.16 -3.23 4.63
N GLY A 70 8.30 -2.61 4.92
CA GLY A 70 9.05 -2.87 6.16
C GLY A 70 8.39 -2.18 7.35
N MET A 71 8.26 -2.92 8.44
CA MET A 71 7.69 -2.42 9.68
C MET A 71 8.64 -2.73 10.84
N ALA A 72 9.04 -1.68 11.54
CA ALA A 72 9.85 -1.81 12.76
C ALA A 72 8.98 -2.31 13.91
N GLY A 73 9.43 -3.35 14.61
CA GLY A 73 8.66 -3.99 15.65
C GLY A 73 7.45 -4.77 15.12
N LEU A 74 6.57 -5.14 16.05
CA LEU A 74 5.41 -6.00 15.78
C LEU A 74 4.08 -5.26 15.87
N LYS A 75 4.08 -4.00 16.34
CA LYS A 75 2.85 -3.28 16.68
C LYS A 75 2.02 -2.92 15.46
N GLU A 76 2.68 -2.56 14.36
CA GLU A 76 1.97 -2.25 13.11
C GLU A 76 1.34 -3.50 12.51
N ALA A 77 2.10 -4.60 12.39
CA ALA A 77 1.60 -5.88 11.94
C ALA A 77 0.42 -6.39 12.78
N GLU A 78 0.48 -6.22 14.11
CA GLU A 78 -0.65 -6.51 15.00
C GLU A 78 -1.90 -5.69 14.65
N ASN A 79 -1.77 -4.37 14.49
CA ASN A 79 -2.90 -3.51 14.16
C ASN A 79 -3.50 -3.88 12.80
N ILE A 80 -2.65 -4.19 11.82
CA ILE A 80 -3.08 -4.63 10.48
C ILE A 80 -3.83 -5.96 10.58
N ALA A 81 -3.31 -6.94 11.31
CA ALA A 81 -3.97 -8.23 11.45
C ALA A 81 -5.28 -8.13 12.28
N GLN A 82 -5.38 -7.20 13.24
CA GLN A 82 -6.62 -6.93 13.99
C GLN A 82 -7.68 -6.18 13.16
N ASP A 83 -7.28 -5.16 12.39
CA ASP A 83 -8.20 -4.32 11.62
C ASP A 83 -8.54 -4.91 10.25
N GLY A 84 -7.60 -5.63 9.64
CA GLY A 84 -7.70 -6.19 8.30
C GLY A 84 -7.28 -5.24 7.18
N ARG A 85 -6.68 -4.09 7.51
CA ARG A 85 -6.25 -3.06 6.54
C ARG A 85 -4.84 -2.58 6.85
N LEU A 86 -4.08 -2.25 5.80
CA LEU A 86 -2.79 -1.58 5.93
C LEU A 86 -2.96 -0.12 6.32
N GLY A 87 -2.03 0.45 7.09
CA GLY A 87 -2.17 1.82 7.60
C GLY A 87 -3.25 1.97 8.69
N ALA A 88 -3.58 0.89 9.40
CA ALA A 88 -4.53 0.91 10.51
C ALA A 88 -3.89 1.28 11.87
N GLY A 89 -4.73 1.57 12.86
CA GLY A 89 -4.32 1.73 14.25
C GLY A 89 -3.62 3.07 14.51
N LYS A 90 -2.38 3.03 15.01
CA LYS A 90 -1.63 4.28 15.32
C LYS A 90 -1.42 5.16 14.10
N TYR A 91 -1.35 4.58 12.90
CA TYR A 91 -1.16 5.32 11.65
C TYR A 91 -2.28 6.33 11.40
N GLN A 92 -3.52 5.94 11.70
CA GLN A 92 -4.72 6.77 11.51
C GLN A 92 -4.78 7.98 12.46
N LYS A 93 -3.88 8.05 13.45
CA LYS A 93 -3.78 9.19 14.38
C LYS A 93 -2.83 10.28 13.87
N ARG A 94 -2.15 10.06 12.75
CA ARG A 94 -1.26 11.05 12.12
C ARG A 94 -2.08 12.20 11.51
N PRO A 95 -1.46 13.35 11.22
CA PRO A 95 -2.14 14.45 10.54
C PRO A 95 -2.67 14.01 9.17
N LYS A 96 -3.72 14.68 8.70
CA LYS A 96 -4.41 14.42 7.43
C LYS A 96 -3.70 15.11 6.24
N GLY A 97 -2.36 15.07 6.23
CA GLY A 97 -1.55 15.68 5.18
C GLY A 97 -1.60 14.87 3.88
N LEU A 98 -1.71 15.55 2.74
CA LEU A 98 -1.61 14.93 1.41
C LEU A 98 -0.39 15.39 0.63
N ASN A 99 0.39 16.34 1.13
CA ASN A 99 1.56 16.84 0.43
C ASN A 99 2.63 15.73 0.32
N VAL A 100 2.87 15.23 -0.90
CA VAL A 100 3.82 14.13 -1.09
C VAL A 100 5.26 14.58 -0.86
N ALA A 101 5.59 15.82 -1.20
CA ALA A 101 6.91 16.42 -0.92
C ALA A 101 7.16 16.50 0.60
N GLU A 102 6.17 16.93 1.39
CA GLU A 102 6.27 16.94 2.85
C GLU A 102 6.38 15.51 3.41
N PHE A 103 5.62 14.56 2.86
CA PHE A 103 5.63 13.18 3.33
C PHE A 103 6.96 12.44 3.05
N ILE A 104 7.60 12.71 1.91
CA ILE A 104 8.95 12.18 1.60
C ILE A 104 9.95 12.67 2.64
N PHE A 105 9.84 13.94 3.04
CA PHE A 105 10.70 14.54 4.05
C PHE A 105 10.40 14.00 5.46
N ASP A 106 9.13 13.97 5.86
CA ASP A 106 8.68 13.47 7.15
C ASP A 106 7.42 12.59 6.99
N PRO A 107 7.59 11.26 6.97
CA PRO A 107 6.48 10.33 6.82
C PRO A 107 5.45 10.39 7.96
N THR A 108 5.74 11.05 9.09
CA THR A 108 4.79 11.18 10.21
C THR A 108 3.70 12.22 9.97
N LYS A 109 3.84 13.06 8.93
CA LYS A 109 2.91 14.15 8.58
C LYS A 109 1.65 13.71 7.86
N SER A 110 1.50 12.41 7.56
CA SER A 110 0.34 11.91 6.85
C SER A 110 -0.21 10.61 7.44
N CYS A 111 -1.53 10.55 7.61
CA CYS A 111 -2.30 9.31 7.73
C CYS A 111 -2.85 8.82 6.38
N PHE A 112 -2.81 9.64 5.33
CA PHE A 112 -3.34 9.32 4.00
C PHE A 112 -2.28 8.78 3.03
N LEU A 113 -1.01 9.00 3.28
CA LEU A 113 0.09 8.50 2.47
C LEU A 113 0.79 7.41 3.24
N LEU A 114 1.15 6.30 2.59
CA LEU A 114 1.82 5.16 3.20
C LEU A 114 2.95 4.68 2.29
N SER A 115 4.18 4.74 2.79
CA SER A 115 5.37 4.31 2.05
C SER A 115 5.42 2.78 1.90
N THR A 116 5.74 2.34 0.68
CA THR A 116 5.96 0.95 0.28
C THR A 116 7.06 0.94 -0.78
N SER A 117 7.78 -0.15 -0.98
CA SER A 117 8.90 -0.21 -1.93
C SER A 117 8.75 -1.39 -2.88
N PRO A 118 8.95 -1.21 -4.20
CA PRO A 118 9.09 -2.33 -5.12
C PRO A 118 10.43 -3.06 -4.93
N ASP A 119 11.42 -2.39 -4.32
CA ASP A 119 12.72 -2.99 -4.01
C ASP A 119 12.69 -3.66 -2.63
N PRO A 120 12.89 -4.98 -2.53
CA PRO A 120 12.98 -5.68 -1.25
C PRO A 120 14.19 -5.24 -0.41
N HIS A 121 15.24 -4.67 -1.00
CA HIS A 121 16.45 -4.26 -0.28
C HIS A 121 16.24 -3.05 0.64
N THR A 122 15.36 -2.11 0.27
CA THR A 122 15.05 -0.92 1.10
C THR A 122 14.33 -1.30 2.39
N VAL A 123 13.72 -2.48 2.44
CA VAL A 123 13.00 -3.01 3.61
C VAL A 123 13.95 -3.31 4.79
N LYS A 124 15.25 -3.50 4.55
CA LYS A 124 16.26 -3.77 5.59
C LYS A 124 16.25 -2.73 6.71
N GLU A 125 16.30 -1.47 6.30
CA GLU A 125 16.49 -0.33 7.20
C GLU A 125 15.27 -0.17 8.11
N TYR A 126 14.08 -0.41 7.55
CA TYR A 126 12.81 -0.30 8.26
C TYR A 126 12.46 -1.50 9.13
N THR A 127 13.02 -2.69 8.87
CA THR A 127 12.68 -3.91 9.62
C THR A 127 13.69 -4.21 10.75
N ILE A 128 14.99 -3.94 10.56
CA ILE A 128 16.06 -4.37 11.48
C ILE A 128 16.94 -3.21 11.97
N GLY A 129 16.96 -2.07 11.27
CA GLY A 129 18.04 -1.06 11.30
C GLY A 129 18.40 -0.39 12.63
N PHE A 130 17.58 -0.48 13.68
CA PHE A 130 17.69 0.40 14.86
C PHE A 130 17.86 -0.27 16.22
N GLN A 131 17.79 -1.61 16.35
CA GLN A 131 17.73 -2.25 17.68
C GLN A 131 19.09 -2.82 18.13
N LEU A 132 19.50 -2.48 19.36
CA LEU A 132 20.82 -2.79 19.95
C LEU A 132 21.00 -4.27 20.36
N ILE A 133 19.93 -4.96 20.75
CA ILE A 133 20.02 -6.28 21.41
C ILE A 133 19.39 -7.39 20.56
N GLN A 134 18.12 -7.24 20.18
CA GLN A 134 17.40 -8.12 19.28
C GLN A 134 16.47 -7.27 18.44
N ALA A 135 16.48 -7.44 17.12
CA ALA A 135 15.59 -6.74 16.22
C ALA A 135 14.43 -7.67 15.84
N LYS A 136 13.20 -7.24 16.14
CA LYS A 136 11.99 -7.85 15.58
C LYS A 136 11.35 -6.85 14.63
N GLY A 137 10.99 -7.31 13.45
CA GLY A 137 10.28 -6.52 12.47
C GLY A 137 9.37 -7.39 11.62
N THR A 138 8.65 -6.76 10.72
CA THR A 138 7.75 -7.46 9.81
C THR A 138 7.89 -6.90 8.40
N ILE A 139 7.67 -7.73 7.39
CA ILE A 139 7.61 -7.36 5.98
C ILE A 139 6.25 -7.80 5.44
N ALA A 140 5.41 -6.85 5.03
CA ALA A 140 4.21 -7.15 4.25
C ALA A 140 4.57 -7.07 2.76
N SER A 141 4.25 -8.11 1.98
CA SER A 141 4.32 -8.08 0.52
C SER A 141 2.90 -8.08 -0.03
N MET A 142 2.59 -7.15 -0.93
CA MET A 142 1.25 -6.92 -1.46
C MET A 142 1.30 -6.51 -2.93
N CYS A 143 0.17 -6.63 -3.63
CA CYS A 143 0.05 -6.03 -4.97
C CYS A 143 0.07 -4.50 -4.89
N LEU A 144 0.14 -3.84 -6.05
CA LEU A 144 0.05 -2.38 -6.12
C LEU A 144 -1.18 -1.86 -5.34
N PRO A 145 -1.02 -0.75 -4.58
CA PRO A 145 -2.14 -0.16 -3.87
C PRO A 145 -3.26 0.28 -4.83
N PRO A 146 -4.52 0.39 -4.34
CA PRO A 146 -5.64 0.84 -5.19
C PRO A 146 -5.38 2.20 -5.85
N VAL A 147 -4.78 3.12 -5.09
CA VAL A 147 -4.32 4.42 -5.55
C VAL A 147 -2.90 4.64 -5.03
N TYR A 148 -1.99 5.07 -5.89
CA TYR A 148 -0.61 5.32 -5.51
C TYR A 148 0.03 6.45 -6.31
N ILE A 149 1.16 6.92 -5.80
CA ILE A 149 2.04 7.91 -6.44
C ILE A 149 3.49 7.45 -6.30
N ARG A 150 4.31 7.68 -7.33
CA ARG A 150 5.75 7.45 -7.29
C ARG A 150 6.47 8.79 -7.08
N PRO A 151 7.15 9.02 -5.94
CA PRO A 151 7.92 10.23 -5.66
C PRO A 151 8.86 10.66 -6.79
N GLN A 152 9.67 9.72 -7.30
CA GLN A 152 10.59 9.93 -8.42
C GLN A 152 9.90 10.49 -9.66
N THR A 153 8.71 10.00 -10.00
CA THR A 153 7.96 10.50 -11.15
C THR A 153 7.29 11.83 -10.82
N ALA A 154 6.67 11.95 -9.63
CA ALA A 154 5.91 13.12 -9.21
C ALA A 154 6.76 14.40 -9.23
N ARG A 155 8.02 14.36 -8.78
CA ARG A 155 8.91 15.53 -8.80
C ARG A 155 9.17 16.11 -10.19
N HIS A 156 9.03 15.31 -11.25
CA HIS A 156 9.21 15.75 -12.64
C HIS A 156 7.90 16.21 -13.27
N ILE A 157 6.76 15.88 -12.67
CA ILE A 157 5.44 16.23 -13.18
C ILE A 157 4.88 17.42 -12.40
N ASP A 158 4.70 17.28 -11.09
CA ASP A 158 4.19 18.32 -10.19
C ASP A 158 5.32 19.16 -9.59
N ILE A 159 6.15 19.75 -10.45
CA ILE A 159 7.31 20.55 -10.04
C ILE A 159 6.90 21.66 -9.06
N GLU A 160 5.75 22.29 -9.31
CA GLU A 160 5.26 23.41 -8.50
C GLU A 160 5.01 23.04 -7.03
N GLN A 161 4.49 21.84 -6.74
CA GLN A 161 4.33 21.39 -5.35
C GLN A 161 5.69 21.20 -4.65
N PHE A 162 6.67 20.64 -5.36
CA PHE A 162 8.02 20.42 -4.82
C PHE A 162 8.78 21.73 -4.61
N GLU A 163 8.69 22.68 -5.55
CA GLU A 163 9.26 24.03 -5.40
C GLU A 163 8.63 24.79 -4.23
N HIS A 164 7.31 24.69 -4.08
CA HIS A 164 6.61 25.30 -2.97
C HIS A 164 7.12 24.75 -1.63
N PHE A 165 7.23 23.43 -1.50
CA PHE A 165 7.74 22.81 -0.27
C PHE A 165 9.21 23.14 -0.03
N GLN A 166 10.05 23.17 -1.07
CA GLN A 166 11.44 23.61 -0.95
C GLN A 166 11.57 25.02 -0.39
N THR A 167 10.66 25.92 -0.79
CA THR A 167 10.60 27.30 -0.30
C THR A 167 10.22 27.34 1.19
N VAL A 168 9.25 26.51 1.61
CA VAL A 168 8.88 26.36 3.02
C VAL A 168 10.07 25.86 3.85
N LEU A 169 10.82 24.86 3.35
CA LEU A 169 12.02 24.35 4.01
C LEU A 169 13.11 25.42 4.17
N ALA A 170 13.33 26.23 3.13
CA ALA A 170 14.30 27.32 3.18
C ALA A 170 13.92 28.38 4.23
N ALA A 171 12.65 28.77 4.29
CA ALA A 171 12.14 29.70 5.29
C ALA A 171 12.29 29.14 6.72
N GLU A 172 12.06 27.85 6.95
CA GLU A 172 12.27 27.22 8.26
C GLU A 172 13.74 27.26 8.72
N VAL A 173 14.69 27.14 7.79
CA VAL A 173 16.13 27.29 8.08
C VAL A 173 16.46 28.75 8.40
N GLU A 174 15.94 29.71 7.62
CA GLU A 174 16.15 31.15 7.87
C GLU A 174 15.60 31.59 9.23
N MET A 175 14.47 31.01 9.66
CA MET A 175 13.87 31.26 10.98
C MET A 175 14.60 30.55 12.12
N GLY A 176 15.64 29.77 11.85
CA GLY A 176 16.38 28.99 12.86
C GLY A 176 15.61 27.78 13.42
N ASN A 177 14.48 27.42 12.81
CA ASN A 177 13.71 26.23 13.19
C ASN A 177 14.40 24.93 12.71
N ARG A 178 15.36 25.04 11.78
CA ARG A 178 16.17 23.94 11.26
C ARG A 178 17.61 24.35 11.04
N THR A 179 18.52 23.40 11.20
CA THR A 179 19.96 23.59 11.06
C THR A 179 20.48 23.28 9.65
N ARG A 180 19.76 22.47 8.86
CA ARG A 180 20.18 22.06 7.52
C ARG A 180 19.02 22.18 6.53
N LEU A 181 19.32 22.73 5.37
CA LEU A 181 18.45 22.67 4.20
C LEU A 181 18.73 21.36 3.45
N GLU A 182 17.74 20.48 3.42
CA GLU A 182 17.73 19.32 2.54
C GLU A 182 17.00 19.67 1.25
N ASN A 183 17.48 19.15 0.13
CA ASN A 183 16.87 19.37 -1.17
C ASN A 183 15.82 18.29 -1.43
N ILE A 184 14.54 18.68 -1.46
CA ILE A 184 13.45 17.74 -1.66
C ILE A 184 13.49 17.08 -3.04
N PHE A 185 14.05 17.74 -4.05
CA PHE A 185 14.22 17.14 -5.37
C PHE A 185 15.24 16.00 -5.35
N ASP A 186 16.30 16.11 -4.55
CA ASP A 186 17.32 15.07 -4.43
C ASP A 186 16.80 13.90 -3.59
N LEU A 187 16.08 14.20 -2.50
CA LEU A 187 15.41 13.17 -1.69
C LEU A 187 14.40 12.38 -2.53
N ALA A 188 13.61 13.05 -3.36
CA ALA A 188 12.65 12.42 -4.24
C ALA A 188 13.30 11.68 -5.41
N ASP A 189 14.48 12.09 -5.89
CA ASP A 189 15.26 11.35 -6.90
C ASP A 189 15.77 10.01 -6.36
N GLY A 190 16.29 10.01 -5.13
CA GLY A 190 16.76 8.80 -4.46
C GLY A 190 15.64 7.86 -3.98
N ASN A 191 14.38 8.30 -4.03
CA ASN A 191 13.24 7.58 -3.47
C ASN A 191 12.52 6.73 -4.53
N ASN A 192 12.90 5.45 -4.63
CA ASN A 192 12.25 4.47 -5.52
C ASN A 192 10.93 3.89 -4.98
N GLU A 193 10.36 4.49 -3.93
CA GLU A 193 9.16 3.97 -3.29
C GLU A 193 7.91 4.12 -4.17
N THR A 194 6.94 3.27 -3.87
CA THR A 194 5.54 3.45 -4.23
C THR A 194 4.78 3.94 -2.99
N THR A 195 4.30 5.17 -3.03
CA THR A 195 3.51 5.71 -1.92
C THR A 195 2.04 5.40 -2.16
N ALA A 196 1.46 4.54 -1.33
CA ALA A 196 0.03 4.26 -1.34
C ALA A 196 -0.75 5.48 -0.84
N ILE A 197 -1.84 5.82 -1.53
CA ILE A 197 -2.80 6.83 -1.11
C ILE A 197 -4.01 6.12 -0.51
N LEU A 198 -4.21 6.31 0.78
CA LEU A 198 -5.19 5.61 1.61
C LEU A 198 -6.55 6.34 1.67
N GLY A 199 -6.62 7.55 1.14
CA GLY A 199 -7.81 8.39 1.05
C GLY A 199 -7.45 9.82 0.65
N ALA A 200 -8.43 10.61 0.19
CA ALA A 200 -8.27 12.05 -0.05
C ALA A 200 -9.04 12.90 0.97
N THR A 201 -10.11 12.36 1.52
CA THR A 201 -10.97 12.98 2.54
C THR A 201 -11.13 12.06 3.75
N GLU A 202 -11.77 12.54 4.81
CA GLU A 202 -12.00 11.74 6.03
C GLU A 202 -12.95 10.56 5.81
N ASP A 203 -13.82 10.68 4.82
CA ASP A 203 -14.81 9.67 4.44
C ASP A 203 -14.23 8.61 3.51
N ASP A 204 -13.03 8.86 2.96
CA ASP A 204 -12.33 7.93 2.08
C ASP A 204 -11.58 6.86 2.89
N ASP A 205 -11.70 5.61 2.42
CA ASP A 205 -10.89 4.50 2.91
C ASP A 205 -10.49 3.58 1.74
N TRP A 206 -9.33 3.88 1.17
CA TRP A 206 -8.74 3.17 0.04
C TRP A 206 -7.61 2.23 0.49
N ARG A 207 -7.55 1.94 1.80
CA ARG A 207 -6.47 1.13 2.37
C ARG A 207 -6.45 -0.27 1.77
N PRO A 208 -5.27 -0.81 1.42
CA PRO A 208 -5.14 -2.21 1.02
C PRO A 208 -5.70 -3.14 2.11
N LEU A 209 -6.50 -4.11 1.68
CA LEU A 209 -7.13 -5.11 2.52
C LEU A 209 -6.15 -6.26 2.72
N PHE A 210 -5.89 -6.65 3.98
CA PHE A 210 -5.00 -7.77 4.28
C PHE A 210 -5.45 -9.04 3.57
N ASP A 211 -6.75 -9.32 3.60
CA ASP A 211 -7.27 -10.60 3.13
C ASP A 211 -7.26 -10.74 1.61
N LEU A 212 -7.12 -9.64 0.86
CA LEU A 212 -7.17 -9.65 -0.62
C LEU A 212 -5.89 -9.12 -1.26
N ASP A 213 -5.34 -8.02 -0.75
CA ASP A 213 -4.22 -7.31 -1.37
C ASP A 213 -2.85 -7.78 -0.86
N VAL A 214 -2.79 -8.30 0.37
CA VAL A 214 -1.52 -8.80 0.95
C VAL A 214 -1.30 -10.23 0.51
N HIS A 215 -0.20 -10.46 -0.20
CA HIS A 215 0.28 -11.79 -0.57
C HIS A 215 0.85 -12.53 0.64
N SER A 216 1.70 -11.86 1.42
CA SER A 216 2.36 -12.49 2.57
C SER A 216 2.77 -11.51 3.64
N MET A 217 2.77 -12.00 4.88
CA MET A 217 3.32 -11.31 6.05
C MET A 217 4.50 -12.13 6.59
N MET A 218 5.70 -11.59 6.52
CA MET A 218 6.93 -12.22 7.02
C MET A 218 7.36 -11.55 8.31
N ILE A 219 7.41 -12.29 9.40
CA ILE A 219 7.95 -11.84 10.68
C ILE A 219 9.44 -12.17 10.68
N VAL A 220 10.27 -11.16 10.96
CA VAL A 220 11.73 -11.26 10.91
C VAL A 220 12.30 -11.02 12.30
N GLN A 221 13.18 -11.92 12.73
CA GLN A 221 13.89 -11.86 13.99
C GLN A 221 15.39 -11.97 13.73
N ALA A 222 16.14 -10.95 14.15
CA ALA A 222 17.59 -10.86 13.96
C ALA A 222 18.30 -10.52 15.27
N ALA A 223 19.59 -10.86 15.37
CA ALA A 223 20.46 -10.38 16.44
C ALA A 223 20.66 -8.86 16.30
N GLY A 224 20.61 -8.12 17.40
CA GLY A 224 20.88 -6.67 17.41
C GLY A 224 22.38 -6.34 17.33
N ARG A 225 22.69 -5.05 17.18
CA ARG A 225 24.06 -4.53 16.92
C ARG A 225 25.16 -4.98 17.91
N ILE A 226 24.83 -5.28 19.16
CA ILE A 226 25.82 -5.75 20.16
C ILE A 226 26.13 -7.24 19.99
N TRP A 227 25.16 -8.04 19.54
CA TRP A 227 25.30 -9.49 19.39
C TRP A 227 25.77 -9.91 17.98
N SER A 228 25.68 -9.01 16.99
CA SER A 228 26.20 -9.24 15.64
C SER A 228 27.72 -9.43 15.57
N GLY A 229 28.46 -9.06 16.63
CA GLY A 229 29.89 -9.35 16.77
C GLY A 229 30.22 -10.80 17.18
N PHE A 230 29.23 -11.57 17.66
CA PHE A 230 29.41 -12.94 18.16
C PHE A 230 28.58 -14.00 17.41
N ALA A 231 27.46 -13.61 16.79
CA ALA A 231 26.71 -14.43 15.85
C ALA A 231 27.26 -14.24 14.42
N LYS A 232 27.09 -15.22 13.52
CA LYS A 232 27.29 -14.97 12.08
C LYS A 232 26.38 -13.80 11.70
N ALA A 233 26.97 -12.65 11.41
CA ALA A 233 26.32 -11.33 11.43
C ALA A 233 25.11 -11.16 10.49
N ASP A 234 24.83 -12.14 9.62
CA ASP A 234 23.80 -12.10 8.59
C ASP A 234 22.67 -13.13 8.77
N ASP A 235 22.70 -13.96 9.80
CA ASP A 235 21.64 -14.96 10.02
C ASP A 235 20.37 -14.30 10.60
N VAL A 236 19.23 -14.54 9.95
CA VAL A 236 17.90 -14.12 10.42
C VAL A 236 16.98 -15.32 10.54
N GLU A 237 16.11 -15.28 11.56
CA GLU A 237 15.02 -16.21 11.71
C GLU A 237 13.75 -15.56 11.15
N THR A 238 13.05 -16.27 10.28
CA THR A 238 11.85 -15.76 9.64
C THR A 238 10.68 -16.72 9.82
N THR A 239 9.48 -16.16 9.96
CA THR A 239 8.21 -16.88 9.86
C THR A 239 7.35 -16.20 8.81
N THR A 240 7.11 -16.87 7.68
CA THR A 240 6.31 -16.31 6.59
C THR A 240 4.92 -16.91 6.57
N PHE A 241 3.90 -16.05 6.59
CA PHE A 241 2.50 -16.41 6.39
C PHE A 241 2.09 -16.02 4.98
N VAL A 242 1.79 -17.01 4.14
CA VAL A 242 1.26 -16.77 2.78
C VAL A 242 -0.27 -16.73 2.86
N ASN A 243 -0.87 -15.67 2.31
CA ASN A 243 -2.31 -15.47 2.28
C ASN A 243 -2.92 -16.25 1.11
N PRO A 244 -3.73 -17.31 1.37
CA PRO A 244 -4.35 -18.09 0.29
C PRO A 244 -5.42 -17.29 -0.47
N ASN A 245 -5.92 -16.20 0.10
CA ASN A 245 -6.95 -15.35 -0.50
C ASN A 245 -6.38 -14.17 -1.29
N PHE A 246 -5.06 -14.09 -1.43
CA PHE A 246 -4.42 -13.03 -2.20
C PHE A 246 -4.95 -13.01 -3.64
N ARG A 247 -5.28 -11.81 -4.11
CA ARG A 247 -5.74 -11.54 -5.48
C ARG A 247 -4.89 -10.42 -6.04
N LYS A 248 -4.12 -10.72 -7.10
CA LYS A 248 -3.42 -9.67 -7.84
C LYS A 248 -4.48 -8.75 -8.46
N ARG A 249 -4.40 -7.47 -8.12
CA ARG A 249 -5.39 -6.46 -8.50
C ARG A 249 -5.42 -6.31 -10.01
N ILE A 250 -6.61 -6.23 -10.61
CA ILE A 250 -6.71 -6.05 -12.07
C ILE A 250 -6.30 -4.65 -12.51
N MET A 251 -6.56 -3.63 -11.69
CA MET A 251 -6.22 -2.24 -11.98
C MET A 251 -5.92 -1.44 -10.71
N SER A 252 -4.85 -0.65 -10.76
CA SER A 252 -4.47 0.37 -9.79
C SER A 252 -4.45 1.75 -10.45
N LEU A 253 -4.75 2.78 -9.68
CA LEU A 253 -4.75 4.17 -10.12
C LEU A 253 -3.42 4.83 -9.77
N GLU A 254 -2.65 5.24 -10.78
CA GLU A 254 -1.41 5.99 -10.57
C GLU A 254 -1.67 7.47 -10.82
N VAL A 255 -1.53 8.28 -9.77
CA VAL A 255 -1.63 9.74 -9.86
C VAL A 255 -0.23 10.35 -9.85
N PHE A 256 -0.08 11.50 -10.51
CA PHE A 256 1.19 12.24 -10.55
C PHE A 256 1.27 13.40 -9.57
N SER A 257 0.15 13.70 -8.89
CA SER A 257 0.05 14.73 -7.88
C SER A 257 -1.02 14.37 -6.85
N THR A 258 -0.81 14.83 -5.62
CA THR A 258 -1.75 14.70 -4.51
C THR A 258 -2.55 15.98 -4.24
N ILE A 259 -2.44 16.98 -5.11
CA ILE A 259 -3.22 18.22 -4.97
C ILE A 259 -4.72 17.94 -5.17
N THR A 260 -5.55 18.65 -4.41
CA THR A 260 -7.00 18.39 -4.29
C THR A 260 -7.87 19.24 -5.23
N GLY A 261 -7.31 19.85 -6.26
CA GLY A 261 -8.09 20.57 -7.27
C GLY A 261 -8.52 21.99 -6.91
N GLN A 262 -7.90 22.61 -5.90
CA GLN A 262 -8.31 23.91 -5.38
C GLN A 262 -7.27 25.00 -5.67
N GLY A 263 -7.74 26.24 -5.87
CA GLY A 263 -6.91 27.43 -5.98
C GLY A 263 -6.83 28.04 -7.38
N ALA A 264 -6.51 29.33 -7.44
CA ALA A 264 -6.54 30.12 -8.68
C ALA A 264 -5.55 29.64 -9.76
N LEU A 265 -4.50 28.92 -9.36
CA LEU A 265 -3.45 28.43 -10.27
C LEU A 265 -3.60 26.93 -10.61
N TYR A 266 -4.61 26.24 -10.06
CA TYR A 266 -4.75 24.79 -10.22
C TYR A 266 -4.81 24.37 -11.69
N GLU A 267 -5.71 24.95 -12.49
CA GLU A 267 -5.85 24.62 -13.91
C GLU A 267 -4.56 24.88 -14.70
N LYS A 268 -3.86 25.97 -14.37
CA LYS A 268 -2.57 26.30 -14.99
C LYS A 268 -1.52 25.24 -14.67
N TYR A 269 -1.43 24.79 -13.42
CA TYR A 269 -0.48 23.77 -13.00
C TYR A 269 -0.85 22.40 -13.56
N LEU A 270 -2.14 22.05 -13.59
CA LEU A 270 -2.65 20.85 -14.22
C LEU A 270 -2.31 20.80 -15.71
N ALA A 271 -2.44 21.91 -16.44
CA ALA A 271 -2.05 21.98 -17.84
C ALA A 271 -0.54 21.69 -18.05
N LYS A 272 0.32 22.26 -17.21
CA LYS A 272 1.77 21.99 -17.26
C LYS A 272 2.11 20.55 -16.90
N MET A 273 1.47 19.98 -15.87
CA MET A 273 1.64 18.58 -15.50
C MET A 273 1.27 17.66 -16.66
N ASN A 274 0.17 17.93 -17.34
CA ASN A 274 -0.25 17.20 -18.54
C ASN A 274 0.77 17.30 -19.68
N GLU A 275 1.34 18.48 -19.91
CA GLU A 275 2.39 18.69 -20.91
C GLU A 275 3.64 17.86 -20.57
N ARG A 276 4.13 17.93 -19.32
CA ARG A 276 5.28 17.16 -18.84
C ARG A 276 5.03 15.65 -18.94
N ALA A 277 3.85 15.18 -18.50
CA ALA A 277 3.51 13.76 -18.53
C ALA A 277 3.49 13.20 -19.96
N ARG A 278 3.00 13.99 -20.94
CA ARG A 278 3.12 13.63 -22.37
C ARG A 278 4.58 13.68 -22.85
N GLY A 279 5.34 14.70 -22.45
CA GLY A 279 6.75 14.85 -22.81
C GLY A 279 7.61 13.68 -22.33
N PHE A 280 7.29 13.10 -21.18
CA PHE A 280 7.94 11.89 -20.65
C PHE A 280 7.35 10.58 -21.16
N GLY A 281 6.32 10.61 -22.02
CA GLY A 281 5.65 9.40 -22.52
C GLY A 281 4.88 8.62 -21.45
N LEU A 282 4.49 9.27 -20.35
CA LEU A 282 3.74 8.63 -19.26
C LEU A 282 2.24 8.51 -19.56
N ILE A 283 1.74 9.35 -20.48
CA ILE A 283 0.36 9.34 -20.99
C ILE A 283 0.36 9.64 -22.50
N ASP A 284 -0.68 9.21 -23.20
CA ASP A 284 -0.84 9.45 -24.63
C ASP A 284 -1.10 10.94 -24.96
N LYS A 285 -0.87 11.30 -26.24
CA LYS A 285 -1.00 12.67 -26.76
C LYS A 285 -2.39 13.28 -26.54
N ASP A 286 -3.43 12.45 -26.66
CA ASP A 286 -4.84 12.85 -26.53
C ASP A 286 -5.44 12.52 -25.17
N SER A 287 -4.58 12.17 -24.21
CA SER A 287 -4.94 11.90 -22.83
C SER A 287 -4.58 13.08 -21.91
N ARG A 288 -5.21 13.06 -20.74
CA ARG A 288 -4.88 13.85 -19.56
C ARG A 288 -4.46 12.91 -18.42
N ILE A 289 -3.67 13.42 -17.48
CA ILE A 289 -3.34 12.69 -16.26
C ILE A 289 -4.59 12.44 -15.41
N LEU A 290 -4.55 11.36 -14.64
CA LEU A 290 -5.50 11.10 -13.57
C LEU A 290 -5.22 12.03 -12.37
N THR A 291 -6.24 12.71 -11.88
CA THR A 291 -6.15 13.57 -10.69
C THR A 291 -6.60 12.82 -9.43
N LEU A 292 -6.28 13.36 -8.25
CA LEU A 292 -6.77 12.78 -7.00
C LEU A 292 -8.31 12.84 -6.89
N HIS A 293 -8.94 13.84 -7.51
CA HIS A 293 -10.40 13.92 -7.62
C HIS A 293 -10.98 12.79 -8.48
N ASP A 294 -10.36 12.48 -9.62
CA ASP A 294 -10.76 11.34 -10.46
C ASP A 294 -10.65 10.01 -9.69
N ALA A 295 -9.56 9.84 -8.94
CA ALA A 295 -9.37 8.67 -8.09
C ALA A 295 -10.46 8.56 -7.02
N SER A 296 -10.79 9.65 -6.32
CA SER A 296 -11.89 9.66 -5.35
C SER A 296 -13.25 9.33 -5.98
N TYR A 297 -13.52 9.85 -7.18
CA TYR A 297 -14.75 9.54 -7.91
C TYR A 297 -14.83 8.05 -8.29
N LEU A 298 -13.75 7.48 -8.83
CA LEU A 298 -13.69 6.05 -9.14
C LEU A 298 -13.85 5.20 -7.88
N MET A 299 -13.09 5.48 -6.83
CA MET A 299 -13.10 4.69 -5.59
C MET A 299 -14.43 4.75 -4.83
N SER A 300 -15.23 5.80 -5.05
CA SER A 300 -16.59 5.92 -4.49
C SER A 300 -17.68 5.32 -5.38
N SER A 301 -17.39 5.03 -6.66
CA SER A 301 -18.32 4.41 -7.60
C SER A 301 -18.54 2.93 -7.30
N ALA A 302 -19.77 2.58 -6.90
CA ALA A 302 -20.15 1.18 -6.66
C ALA A 302 -19.98 0.29 -7.90
N LYS A 303 -20.21 0.84 -9.10
CA LYS A 303 -20.09 0.12 -10.37
C LYS A 303 -18.63 -0.21 -10.69
N TYR A 304 -17.74 0.75 -10.52
CA TYR A 304 -16.30 0.55 -10.67
C TYR A 304 -15.78 -0.49 -9.66
N MET A 305 -16.12 -0.31 -8.38
CA MET A 305 -15.68 -1.23 -7.31
C MET A 305 -16.20 -2.66 -7.52
N ALA A 306 -17.46 -2.83 -7.92
CA ALA A 306 -17.99 -4.15 -8.25
C ALA A 306 -17.25 -4.80 -9.43
N THR A 307 -16.85 -4.01 -10.43
CA THR A 307 -16.08 -4.52 -11.58
C THR A 307 -14.68 -4.95 -11.17
N LEU A 308 -14.01 -4.18 -10.29
CA LEU A 308 -12.72 -4.57 -9.71
C LEU A 308 -12.81 -5.89 -8.95
N ASP A 309 -13.88 -6.10 -8.18
CA ASP A 309 -14.06 -7.30 -7.36
C ASP A 309 -14.32 -8.57 -8.22
N LEU A 310 -14.76 -8.42 -9.47
CA LEU A 310 -15.05 -9.53 -10.40
C LEU A 310 -13.80 -10.14 -11.03
N PHE A 311 -12.68 -9.41 -11.10
CA PHE A 311 -11.50 -9.84 -11.86
C PHE A 311 -10.21 -9.72 -11.06
N LYS A 312 -9.30 -10.66 -11.29
CA LYS A 312 -7.89 -10.56 -10.88
C LYS A 312 -6.99 -10.55 -12.10
N ALA A 313 -5.85 -9.87 -12.01
CA ALA A 313 -4.82 -9.93 -13.04
C ALA A 313 -4.14 -11.31 -13.01
N THR A 314 -3.84 -11.86 -14.18
CA THR A 314 -3.02 -13.09 -14.33
C THR A 314 -1.58 -12.80 -14.72
N ASP A 315 -1.31 -11.56 -15.12
CA ASP A 315 0.00 -11.04 -15.47
C ASP A 315 0.14 -9.67 -14.78
N GLU A 316 0.43 -8.59 -15.50
CA GLU A 316 0.57 -7.25 -14.92
C GLU A 316 -0.74 -6.62 -14.45
N THR A 317 -0.66 -5.84 -13.37
CA THR A 317 -1.72 -4.95 -12.89
C THR A 317 -1.80 -3.76 -13.82
N ILE A 318 -3.00 -3.41 -14.30
CA ILE A 318 -3.17 -2.20 -15.10
C ILE A 318 -2.91 -0.97 -14.23
N ALA A 319 -1.86 -0.21 -14.53
CA ALA A 319 -1.64 1.10 -13.92
C ALA A 319 -2.33 2.18 -14.75
N LEU A 320 -3.57 2.55 -14.37
CA LEU A 320 -4.30 3.62 -15.03
C LEU A 320 -3.70 4.98 -14.65
N LYS A 321 -2.89 5.54 -15.54
CA LYS A 321 -2.15 6.81 -15.36
C LYS A 321 -2.84 8.01 -16.00
N GLY A 322 -3.61 7.77 -17.06
CA GLY A 322 -4.26 8.81 -17.84
C GLY A 322 -5.51 8.31 -18.54
N VAL A 323 -6.34 9.27 -18.94
CA VAL A 323 -7.64 9.06 -19.57
C VAL A 323 -7.81 10.05 -20.72
N PRO A 324 -8.67 9.79 -21.72
CA PRO A 324 -8.88 10.72 -22.82
C PRO A 324 -9.28 12.12 -22.32
N LYS A 325 -8.85 13.16 -23.05
CA LYS A 325 -9.23 14.55 -22.72
C LYS A 325 -10.76 14.69 -22.68
N GLY A 326 -11.27 15.35 -21.63
CA GLY A 326 -12.70 15.59 -21.44
C GLY A 326 -13.44 14.50 -20.66
N VAL A 327 -12.93 13.26 -20.61
CA VAL A 327 -13.54 12.16 -19.85
C VAL A 327 -13.49 12.48 -18.36
N THR A 328 -14.65 12.63 -17.72
CA THR A 328 -14.82 12.96 -16.30
C THR A 328 -16.10 12.31 -15.75
N GLY A 329 -16.27 12.25 -14.43
CA GLY A 329 -17.50 11.77 -13.80
C GLY A 329 -17.87 10.34 -14.23
N GLU A 330 -19.11 10.10 -14.66
CA GLU A 330 -19.56 8.76 -15.04
C GLU A 330 -18.84 8.22 -16.28
N GLU A 331 -18.44 9.09 -17.23
CA GLU A 331 -17.67 8.65 -18.40
C GLU A 331 -16.31 8.07 -18.00
N LEU A 332 -15.72 8.59 -16.92
CA LEU A 332 -14.48 8.05 -16.35
C LEU A 332 -14.70 6.65 -15.77
N VAL A 333 -15.85 6.40 -15.14
CA VAL A 333 -16.22 5.07 -14.63
C VAL A 333 -16.35 4.08 -15.77
N GLU A 334 -17.08 4.45 -16.84
CA GLU A 334 -17.25 3.57 -18.01
C GLU A 334 -15.92 3.29 -18.71
N TYR A 335 -15.07 4.30 -18.85
CA TYR A 335 -13.74 4.15 -19.44
C TYR A 335 -12.87 3.19 -18.62
N ALA A 336 -12.80 3.35 -17.30
CA ALA A 336 -12.01 2.46 -16.46
C ALA A 336 -12.54 1.01 -16.52
N ILE A 337 -13.87 0.84 -16.55
CA ILE A 337 -14.50 -0.47 -16.71
C ILE A 337 -14.19 -1.08 -18.08
N SER A 338 -14.21 -0.30 -19.16
CA SER A 338 -13.87 -0.82 -20.49
C SER A 338 -12.43 -1.29 -20.53
N VAL A 339 -11.49 -0.53 -19.96
CA VAL A 339 -10.08 -0.92 -19.87
C VAL A 339 -9.92 -2.25 -19.11
N ILE A 340 -10.64 -2.46 -18.01
CA ILE A 340 -10.65 -3.74 -17.29
C ILE A 340 -11.22 -4.86 -18.19
N ARG A 341 -12.35 -4.60 -18.85
CA ARG A 341 -13.06 -5.59 -19.70
C ARG A 341 -12.29 -5.95 -20.98
N ASP A 342 -11.43 -5.07 -21.46
CA ASP A 342 -10.63 -5.30 -22.65
C ASP A 342 -9.27 -5.92 -22.32
N CYS A 343 -8.86 -5.93 -21.04
CA CYS A 343 -7.62 -6.58 -20.62
C CYS A 343 -7.63 -8.10 -20.93
N PRO A 344 -6.71 -8.61 -21.78
CA PRO A 344 -6.69 -10.02 -22.13
C PRO A 344 -6.10 -10.92 -21.03
N LYS A 345 -5.36 -10.33 -20.07
CA LYS A 345 -4.65 -11.04 -18.98
C LYS A 345 -5.40 -10.92 -17.65
N LYS A 346 -6.65 -11.40 -17.65
CA LYS A 346 -7.49 -11.42 -16.45
C LYS A 346 -8.21 -12.74 -16.28
N GLU A 347 -8.52 -13.06 -15.03
CA GLU A 347 -9.36 -14.18 -14.63
C GLU A 347 -10.54 -13.66 -13.83
N GLN A 348 -11.71 -14.27 -14.03
CA GLN A 348 -12.87 -14.00 -13.18
C GLN A 348 -12.62 -14.61 -11.80
N VAL A 349 -12.88 -13.83 -10.76
CA VAL A 349 -12.84 -14.31 -9.39
C VAL A 349 -14.04 -15.23 -9.18
N THR A 350 -13.79 -16.54 -9.15
CA THR A 350 -14.77 -17.50 -8.66
C THR A 350 -14.76 -17.38 -7.14
N GLU A 351 -15.87 -16.92 -6.55
CA GLU A 351 -16.07 -17.17 -5.13
C GLU A 351 -15.99 -18.69 -4.94
N VAL A 352 -15.20 -19.16 -3.99
CA VAL A 352 -15.35 -20.53 -3.48
C VAL A 352 -16.67 -20.53 -2.72
N ILE A 353 -17.77 -20.63 -3.46
CA ILE A 353 -19.10 -20.84 -2.90
C ILE A 353 -19.09 -22.30 -2.46
N ASP A 354 -19.03 -22.50 -1.16
CA ASP A 354 -19.21 -23.81 -0.55
C ASP A 354 -20.61 -24.32 -0.93
N GLU A 355 -20.66 -25.43 -1.67
CA GLU A 355 -21.89 -26.10 -2.12
C GLU A 355 -22.83 -26.45 -0.93
N HIS A 356 -22.31 -26.45 0.31
CA HIS A 356 -23.09 -26.67 1.52
C HIS A 356 -23.95 -25.48 1.98
N THR A 357 -23.80 -24.29 1.40
CA THR A 357 -24.66 -23.14 1.74
C THR A 357 -26.00 -23.16 1.00
N GLN A 358 -26.16 -23.96 -0.06
CA GLN A 358 -27.45 -24.12 -0.76
C GLN A 358 -28.45 -25.02 0.01
N THR A 359 -27.97 -25.85 0.94
CA THR A 359 -28.82 -26.75 1.74
C THR A 359 -29.44 -26.10 2.98
N LEU A 360 -29.09 -24.85 3.32
CA LEU A 360 -29.67 -24.12 4.46
C LEU A 360 -30.68 -23.04 4.05
N SER A 361 -30.87 -22.80 2.74
CA SER A 361 -31.96 -21.96 2.20
C SER A 361 -33.15 -22.77 1.68
N SER A 362 -33.12 -24.10 1.85
CA SER A 362 -34.15 -25.03 1.36
C SER A 362 -34.74 -25.93 2.45
N SER A 363 -34.54 -25.60 3.73
CA SER A 363 -35.13 -26.30 4.88
C SER A 363 -35.91 -25.36 5.79
#